data_AF-A0AAJ0GB39-F1
#
_entry.id   AF-A0AAJ0GB39-F1
#
_cell.length_a   1.000
_cell.length_b   1.000
_cell.length_c   1.000
_cell.angle_alpha   90.00
_cell.angle_beta   90.00
_cell.angle_gamma   90.00
#
_symmetry.space_group_name_H-M   'P 1'
#
loop_
_entity.id
_entity.type
_entity.pdbx_description
1 polymer ?
#
loop_
_entity_poly.entity_id
_entity_poly.type
_entity_poly.pdbx_seq_one_letter_code
_entity_poly.pdbx_strand_id
1 'polypeptide(L)'
;MAKDLGLHRTDDRSLRASTADVSSSQIVEREMRRRVWWHLASTDWSLAVAGGPHEGTYNVNPKHMRVKLPRNISDEELETMPEDFNRPLSEYAVAQNHALRHLRHLLTDSLQKDRRSWHTTFKGFASAQ
;
A
#
# COMPACT_ATOMS: atom_id res chain seq x y z
N MET A 1 -8.25 15.64 -0.72
CA MET A 1 -7.00 15.77 -1.51
C MET A 1 -6.56 14.48 -2.21
N ALA A 2 -6.16 13.40 -1.51
CA ALA A 2 -5.65 12.20 -2.20
C ALA A 2 -6.70 11.45 -3.07
N LYS A 3 -7.98 11.47 -2.68
CA LYS A 3 -9.09 10.95 -3.48
C LYS A 3 -9.34 11.81 -4.72
N ASP A 4 -9.25 13.13 -4.57
CA ASP A 4 -9.46 14.11 -5.65
C ASP A 4 -8.37 14.02 -6.72
N LEU A 5 -7.14 13.68 -6.32
CA LEU A 5 -6.02 13.39 -7.23
C LEU A 5 -6.11 11.98 -7.87
N GLY A 6 -7.15 11.20 -7.56
CA GLY A 6 -7.38 9.87 -8.16
C GLY A 6 -6.36 8.80 -7.76
N LEU A 7 -5.56 9.01 -6.71
CA LEU A 7 -4.47 8.08 -6.33
C LEU A 7 -4.99 6.68 -5.97
N HIS A 8 -6.19 6.59 -5.39
CA HIS A 8 -6.89 5.36 -5.08
C HIS A 8 -7.29 4.51 -6.31
N ARG A 9 -7.15 5.02 -7.53
CA ARG A 9 -7.51 4.34 -8.79
C ARG A 9 -6.33 4.19 -9.76
N THR A 10 -5.10 4.31 -9.25
CA THR A 10 -3.87 4.31 -10.07
C THR A 10 -3.72 3.11 -11.01
N ASP A 11 -4.26 1.93 -10.65
CA ASP A 11 -4.22 0.72 -11.48
C ASP A 11 -5.58 0.33 -12.08
N ASP A 12 -6.55 1.25 -12.11
CA ASP A 12 -7.84 1.02 -12.73
C ASP A 12 -7.70 0.98 -14.26
N ARG A 13 -8.04 -0.17 -14.87
CA ARG A 13 -7.91 -0.38 -16.32
C ARG A 13 -8.76 0.60 -17.12
N SER A 14 -9.88 1.09 -16.58
CA SER A 14 -10.75 2.06 -17.24
C SER A 14 -10.10 3.42 -17.45
N LEU A 15 -9.05 3.73 -16.71
CA LEU A 15 -8.32 5.00 -16.79
C LEU A 15 -7.04 4.88 -17.63
N ARG A 16 -6.73 3.68 -18.14
CA ARG A 16 -5.58 3.46 -19.01
C ARG A 16 -5.93 3.98 -20.40
N ALA A 17 -5.09 4.88 -20.92
CA ALA A 17 -5.09 5.18 -22.35
C ALA A 17 -4.89 3.87 -23.13
N SER A 18 -5.57 3.76 -24.28
CA SER A 18 -5.48 2.62 -25.21
C SER A 18 -4.01 2.21 -25.40
N THR A 19 -3.76 0.91 -25.45
CA THR A 19 -2.48 0.18 -25.28
C THR A 19 -1.37 0.47 -26.29
N ALA A 20 -1.32 1.66 -26.89
CA ALA A 20 -0.19 2.13 -27.66
C ALA A 20 0.89 2.63 -26.70
N ASP A 21 1.99 1.88 -26.61
CA ASP A 21 3.26 2.18 -25.92
C ASP A 21 3.17 2.96 -24.59
N VAL A 22 3.21 2.24 -23.47
CA VAL A 22 3.36 2.87 -22.15
C VAL A 22 4.78 3.43 -22.04
N SER A 23 4.91 4.75 -21.94
CA SER A 23 6.23 5.39 -21.86
C SER A 23 6.91 5.13 -20.51
N SER A 24 8.24 5.20 -20.46
CA SER A 24 9.02 5.10 -19.20
C SER A 24 8.55 6.13 -18.17
N SER A 25 8.24 7.35 -18.62
CA SER A 25 7.67 8.41 -17.76
C SER A 25 6.33 8.00 -17.13
N GLN A 26 5.43 7.34 -17.88
CA GLN A 26 4.18 6.82 -17.34
C GLN A 26 4.39 5.67 -16.34
N ILE A 27 5.42 4.83 -16.55
CA ILE A 27 5.80 3.76 -15.61
C ILE A 27 6.27 4.37 -14.29
N VAL A 28 7.15 5.37 -14.36
CA VAL A 28 7.68 6.11 -13.19
C VAL A 28 6.54 6.81 -12.45
N GLU A 29 5.70 7.57 -13.16
CA GLU A 29 4.58 8.31 -12.55
C GLU A 29 3.62 7.36 -11.81
N ARG A 30 3.25 6.23 -12.44
CA ARG A 30 2.37 5.25 -11.81
C ARG A 30 2.99 4.62 -10.57
N GLU A 31 4.30 4.35 -10.60
CA GLU A 31 4.99 3.85 -9.42
C GLU A 31 5.00 4.88 -8.28
N MET A 32 5.26 6.15 -8.58
CA MET A 32 5.22 7.23 -7.58
C MET A 32 3.83 7.37 -6.97
N ARG A 33 2.78 7.32 -7.79
CA ARG A 33 1.39 7.34 -7.32
C ARG A 33 1.07 6.17 -6.40
N ARG A 34 1.56 4.96 -6.71
CA ARG A 34 1.43 3.78 -5.82
C ARG A 34 2.15 4.03 -4.49
N ARG A 35 3.42 4.45 -4.52
CA ARG A 35 4.24 4.70 -3.32
C ARG A 35 3.57 5.72 -2.39
N VAL A 36 3.11 6.85 -2.94
CA VAL A 36 2.38 7.88 -2.17
C VAL A 36 1.08 7.34 -1.59
N TRP A 37 0.26 6.64 -2.39
CA TRP A 37 -1.00 6.08 -1.91
C TRP A 37 -0.80 5.09 -0.77
N TRP A 38 0.17 4.18 -0.91
CA TRP A 38 0.45 3.20 0.14
C TRP A 38 1.06 3.82 1.38
N HIS A 39 1.85 4.90 1.26
CA HIS A 39 2.30 5.68 2.42
C HIS A 39 1.11 6.29 3.19
N LEU A 40 0.16 6.92 2.47
CA LEU A 40 -1.07 7.46 3.09
C LEU A 40 -1.89 6.37 3.76
N ALA A 41 -2.07 5.22 3.10
CA ALA A 41 -2.79 4.08 3.64
C ALA A 41 -2.11 3.53 4.91
N SER A 42 -0.78 3.35 4.90
CA SER A 42 -0.07 2.94 6.13
C SER A 42 -0.28 3.92 7.26
N THR A 43 -0.18 5.22 6.98
CA THR A 43 -0.29 6.23 8.03
C THR A 43 -1.69 6.23 8.64
N ASP A 44 -2.73 6.17 7.83
CA ASP A 44 -4.13 6.06 8.26
C ASP A 44 -4.36 4.81 9.14
N TRP A 45 -3.85 3.66 8.71
CA TRP A 45 -3.98 2.42 9.45
C TRP A 45 -3.14 2.38 10.73
N SER A 46 -1.92 2.91 10.69
CA SER A 46 -1.05 3.05 11.87
C SER A 46 -1.70 3.95 12.92
N LEU A 47 -2.34 5.04 12.52
CA LEU A 47 -3.07 5.93 13.44
C LEU A 47 -4.31 5.25 14.03
N ALA A 48 -5.01 4.41 13.24
CA ALA A 48 -6.14 3.63 13.74
C ALA A 48 -5.74 2.63 14.82
N VAL A 49 -4.48 2.19 14.87
CA VAL A 49 -3.97 1.22 15.86
C VAL A 49 -3.11 1.85 16.96
N ALA A 50 -2.69 3.11 16.82
CA ALA A 50 -1.81 3.81 17.76
C ALA A 50 -2.50 4.22 19.08
N GLY A 51 -3.80 3.92 19.23
CA GLY A 51 -4.60 4.32 20.38
C GLY A 51 -5.01 5.80 20.34
N GLY A 52 -5.93 6.20 21.22
CA GLY A 52 -6.40 7.58 21.35
C GLY A 52 -7.71 7.86 20.61
N PRO A 53 -8.07 9.14 20.37
CA PRO A 53 -9.41 9.51 19.89
C PRO A 53 -9.81 8.92 18.53
N HIS A 54 -8.84 8.49 17.73
CA HIS A 54 -9.04 7.92 16.40
C HIS A 54 -8.86 6.39 16.37
N GLU A 55 -8.70 5.75 17.53
CA GLU A 55 -8.53 4.30 17.62
C GLU A 55 -9.70 3.57 16.96
N GLY A 56 -9.38 2.55 16.15
CA GLY A 56 -10.36 1.75 15.42
C GLY A 56 -11.03 2.45 14.24
N THR A 57 -10.65 3.69 13.92
CA THR A 57 -11.19 4.43 12.76
C THR A 57 -10.12 4.63 11.71
N TYR A 58 -10.43 4.29 10.46
CA TYR A 58 -9.56 4.48 9.31
C TYR A 58 -10.38 5.00 8.12
N ASN A 59 -9.75 5.82 7.28
CA ASN A 59 -10.39 6.45 6.12
C ASN A 59 -10.15 5.67 4.81
N VAL A 60 -9.07 4.89 4.75
CA VAL A 60 -8.66 4.12 3.57
C VAL A 60 -9.20 2.71 3.68
N ASN A 61 -10.30 2.43 2.99
CA ASN A 61 -10.85 1.09 2.88
C ASN A 61 -10.16 0.30 1.74
N PRO A 62 -9.50 -0.84 2.02
CA PRO A 62 -8.86 -1.66 1.00
C PRO A 62 -9.79 -2.12 -0.13
N LYS A 63 -11.09 -2.27 0.13
CA LYS A 63 -12.08 -2.67 -0.89
C LYS A 63 -12.43 -1.54 -1.86
N HIS A 64 -12.14 -0.29 -1.51
CA HIS A 64 -12.48 0.89 -2.29
C HIS A 64 -11.27 1.50 -3.01
N MET A 65 -10.17 0.75 -3.13
CA MET A 65 -8.98 1.16 -3.86
C MET A 65 -8.57 0.12 -4.91
N ARG A 66 -8.03 0.59 -6.03
CA ARG A 66 -7.43 -0.19 -7.10
C ARG A 66 -6.00 0.27 -7.32
N VAL A 67 -5.12 -0.13 -6.40
CA VAL A 67 -3.71 0.23 -6.39
C VAL A 67 -2.89 -1.02 -6.09
N LYS A 68 -2.00 -1.41 -7.01
CA LYS A 68 -1.05 -2.51 -6.80
C LYS A 68 -0.06 -2.12 -5.72
N LEU A 69 0.51 -3.12 -5.04
CA LEU A 69 1.61 -2.86 -4.10
C LEU A 69 2.78 -2.18 -4.83
N PRO A 70 3.53 -1.29 -4.15
CA PRO A 70 4.73 -0.70 -4.73
C PRO A 70 5.72 -1.82 -5.11
N ARG A 71 6.46 -1.58 -6.19
CA ARG A 71 7.48 -2.51 -6.66
C ARG A 71 8.72 -2.40 -5.76
N ASN A 72 9.48 -3.48 -5.68
CA ASN A 72 10.72 -3.54 -4.93
C ASN A 72 11.91 -3.23 -5.84
N ILE A 73 12.24 -1.95 -5.97
CA ILE A 73 13.13 -1.45 -7.03
C ILE A 73 13.71 -0.11 -6.57
N SER A 74 14.99 0.14 -6.86
CA SER A 74 15.64 1.41 -6.57
C SER A 74 15.15 2.53 -7.50
N ASP A 75 15.50 3.78 -7.20
CA ASP A 75 15.05 4.91 -8.03
C ASP A 75 15.80 4.95 -9.38
N GLU A 76 17.06 4.48 -9.43
CA GLU A 76 17.85 4.36 -10.67
C GLU A 76 17.29 3.27 -11.60
N GLU A 77 16.83 2.17 -11.02
CA GLU A 77 16.19 1.08 -11.75
C GLU A 77 14.82 1.49 -12.27
N LEU A 78 14.13 2.41 -11.60
CA LEU A 78 12.77 2.81 -11.95
C LEU A 78 12.69 3.44 -13.35
N GLU A 79 13.74 4.12 -13.78
CA GLU A 79 13.82 4.78 -15.07
C GLU A 79 14.14 3.81 -16.22
N THR A 80 14.77 2.67 -15.90
CA THR A 80 15.38 1.76 -16.88
C THR A 80 14.68 0.41 -16.99
N MET A 81 14.03 -0.03 -15.91
CA MET A 81 13.42 -1.35 -15.80
C MET A 81 11.93 -1.33 -16.22
N PRO A 82 11.44 -2.42 -16.83
CA PRO A 82 10.05 -2.52 -17.27
C PRO A 82 9.05 -2.53 -16.09
N GLU A 83 7.76 -2.27 -16.36
CA GLU A 83 6.72 -2.11 -15.32
C GLU A 83 6.53 -3.35 -14.44
N ASP A 84 6.84 -4.54 -14.95
CA ASP A 84 6.70 -5.82 -14.27
C ASP A 84 7.95 -6.25 -13.48
N PHE A 85 9.07 -5.54 -13.64
CA PHE A 85 10.29 -5.81 -12.90
C PHE A 85 10.12 -5.58 -11.40
N ASN A 86 10.61 -6.53 -10.61
CA ASN A 86 10.54 -6.51 -9.15
C ASN A 86 11.70 -7.32 -8.57
N ARG A 87 12.50 -6.72 -7.69
CA ARG A 87 13.58 -7.44 -7.01
C ARG A 87 13.04 -8.42 -5.97
N PRO A 88 13.78 -9.51 -5.69
CA PRO A 88 13.47 -10.39 -4.57
C PRO A 88 13.32 -9.60 -3.26
N LEU A 89 12.42 -10.04 -2.38
CA LEU A 89 12.17 -9.40 -1.09
C LEU A 89 13.38 -9.40 -0.14
N SER A 90 14.37 -10.26 -0.41
CA SER A 90 15.62 -10.36 0.32
C SER A 90 16.61 -9.23 -0.01
N GLU A 91 16.55 -8.65 -1.21
CA GLU A 91 17.59 -7.75 -1.71
C GLU A 91 17.36 -6.28 -1.38
N TYR A 92 16.11 -5.88 -1.17
CA TYR A 92 15.74 -4.53 -0.76
C TYR A 92 14.45 -4.66 0.02
N ALA A 93 14.47 -4.98 1.30
CA ALA A 93 13.27 -4.73 2.08
C ALA A 93 13.23 -3.21 2.31
N VAL A 94 12.60 -2.43 1.41
CA VAL A 94 12.07 -1.15 1.89
C VAL A 94 11.16 -1.57 3.04
N ALA A 95 11.55 -1.29 4.29
CA ALA A 95 10.85 -1.80 5.48
C ALA A 95 9.33 -1.54 5.39
N GLN A 96 8.99 -0.46 4.70
CA GLN A 96 7.66 -0.08 4.26
C GLN A 96 6.93 -1.17 3.46
N ASN A 97 7.51 -1.82 2.44
CA ASN A 97 6.86 -2.88 1.65
C ASN A 97 6.49 -4.12 2.49
N HIS A 98 7.35 -4.52 3.43
CA HIS A 98 7.05 -5.66 4.30
C HIS A 98 5.98 -5.30 5.33
N ALA A 99 6.14 -4.17 6.03
CA ALA A 99 5.17 -3.67 7.01
C ALA A 99 3.80 -3.42 6.38
N LEU A 100 3.75 -2.85 5.18
CA LEU A 100 2.52 -2.61 4.42
C LEU A 100 1.80 -3.90 4.06
N ARG A 101 2.53 -4.94 3.64
CA ARG A 101 1.93 -6.25 3.35
C ARG A 101 1.32 -6.84 4.61
N HIS A 102 2.04 -6.83 5.72
CA HIS A 102 1.53 -7.33 7.00
C HIS A 102 0.33 -6.54 7.50
N LEU A 103 0.41 -5.20 7.53
CA LEU A 103 -0.71 -4.34 7.91
C LEU A 103 -1.92 -4.60 7.01
N ARG A 104 -1.73 -4.70 5.69
CA ARG A 104 -2.82 -5.04 4.78
C ARG A 104 -3.44 -6.38 5.13
N HIS A 105 -2.65 -7.43 5.31
CA HIS A 105 -3.18 -8.75 5.67
C HIS A 105 -3.97 -8.72 6.98
N LEU A 106 -3.41 -8.11 8.02
CA LEU A 106 -4.08 -7.93 9.31
C LEU A 106 -5.40 -7.19 9.14
N LEU A 107 -5.44 -6.10 8.38
CA LEU A 107 -6.66 -5.33 8.13
C LEU A 107 -7.66 -6.10 7.27
N THR A 108 -7.23 -6.86 6.27
CA THR A 108 -8.16 -7.62 5.42
C THR A 108 -8.82 -8.75 6.21
N ASP A 109 -8.03 -9.46 7.02
CA ASP A 109 -8.49 -10.56 7.86
C ASP A 109 -9.44 -10.07 8.97
N SER A 110 -9.16 -8.90 9.51
CA SER A 110 -9.91 -8.29 10.60
C SER A 110 -11.11 -7.45 10.13
N LEU A 111 -11.19 -7.15 8.83
CA LEU A 111 -12.43 -6.77 8.15
C LEU A 111 -13.35 -7.97 7.87
N GLN A 112 -12.82 -9.20 7.90
CA GLN A 112 -13.62 -10.42 7.78
C GLN A 112 -14.00 -11.02 9.15
N LYS A 113 -13.16 -10.86 10.18
CA LYS A 113 -13.42 -11.36 11.54
C LYS A 113 -13.82 -10.22 12.48
N ASP A 114 -14.89 -10.46 13.21
CA ASP A 114 -15.51 -9.58 14.21
C ASP A 114 -14.49 -8.76 15.04
N ARG A 115 -14.89 -7.52 15.35
CA ARG A 115 -14.09 -6.40 15.92
C ARG A 115 -13.31 -6.76 17.21
N ARG A 116 -13.63 -7.88 17.84
CA ARG A 116 -12.99 -8.39 19.06
C ARG A 116 -11.70 -9.19 18.81
N SER A 117 -11.51 -9.76 17.61
CA SER A 117 -10.31 -10.54 17.26
C SER A 117 -9.03 -9.68 17.18
N TRP A 118 -9.19 -8.35 17.13
CA TRP A 118 -8.12 -7.37 16.94
C TRP A 118 -7.17 -7.22 18.14
N HIS A 119 -7.69 -7.33 19.38
CA HIS A 119 -6.88 -7.14 20.59
C HIS A 119 -5.93 -8.30 20.90
N THR A 120 -6.24 -9.52 20.41
CA THR A 120 -5.46 -10.72 20.72
C THR A 120 -4.21 -10.84 19.85
N THR A 121 -4.30 -10.47 18.57
CA THR A 121 -3.20 -10.65 17.61
C THR A 121 -2.03 -9.68 17.88
N PHE A 122 -2.30 -8.46 18.36
CA PHE A 122 -1.25 -7.43 18.51
C PHE A 122 -0.59 -7.38 19.90
N LYS A 123 -1.26 -7.81 20.98
CA LYS A 123 -0.60 -7.95 22.30
C LYS A 123 0.59 -8.94 22.26
N GLY A 124 0.55 -9.93 21.37
CA GLY A 124 1.68 -10.84 21.17
C GLY A 124 2.91 -10.18 20.53
N PHE A 125 2.74 -9.09 19.79
CA PHE A 125 3.83 -8.39 19.12
C PHE A 125 4.52 -7.37 20.05
N ALA A 126 3.75 -6.64 20.87
CA ALA A 126 4.29 -5.69 21.85
C ALA A 126 5.04 -6.37 23.01
N SER A 127 4.83 -7.67 23.24
CA SER A 127 5.53 -8.45 24.27
C SER A 127 6.81 -9.15 23.77
N ALA A 128 7.17 -9.00 22.49
CA ALA A 128 8.33 -9.67 21.88
C ALA A 128 9.50 -8.71 21.55
N GLN A 129 9.52 -7.52 22.17
CA GLN A 129 10.68 -6.62 22.20
C GLN A 129 11.23 -6.49 23.61
#